data_AF-A0A8T5TKN8-F1
#
_entry.id   AF-A0A8T5TKN8-F1
#
_cell.length_a   1.000
_cell.length_b   1.000
_cell.length_c   1.000
_cell.angle_alpha   90.00
_cell.angle_beta   90.00
_cell.angle_gamma   90.00
#
_symmetry.space_group_name_H-M   'P 1'
#
loop_
_entity.id
_entity.type
_entity.pdbx_description
1 polymer ?
#
loop_
_entity_poly.entity_id
_entity_poly.type
_entity_poly.pdbx_seq_one_letter_code
_entity_poly.pdbx_strand_id
1 'polypeptide(L)' 'MTEDIPQTAAISSWLESIGYEDKGDKLKFTTLTSSNGFSYAGEWNGFPFSVFKRMAMAGSKGRIL' A
#
# COMPACT_ATOMS: atom_id res chain seq x y z
N MET A 1 -17.23 10.74 10.62
CA MET A 1 -16.80 9.32 10.72
C MET A 1 -15.71 9.16 9.67
N THR A 2 -14.46 8.91 10.04
CA THR A 2 -13.43 8.54 9.06
C THR A 2 -13.53 7.03 8.92
N GLU A 3 -14.02 6.54 7.79
CA GLU A 3 -14.00 5.11 7.51
C GLU A 3 -12.54 4.65 7.40
N ASP A 4 -12.15 3.73 8.28
CA ASP A 4 -10.82 3.11 8.29
C ASP A 4 -10.76 2.18 7.07
N ILE A 5 -10.02 2.59 6.03
CA ILE A 5 -9.92 1.80 4.80
C ILE A 5 -9.10 0.55 5.12
N PRO A 6 -9.61 -0.67 4.82
CA PRO A 6 -8.99 -1.91 5.24
C PRO A 6 -7.55 -2.05 4.70
N GLN A 7 -6.60 -2.22 5.62
CA GLN A 7 -5.22 -2.55 5.32
C GLN A 7 -5.17 -3.88 4.55
N THR A 8 -4.75 -3.84 3.29
CA THR A 8 -4.71 -5.04 2.46
C THR A 8 -3.39 -5.77 2.68
N ALA A 9 -3.45 -6.96 3.27
CA ALA A 9 -2.27 -7.80 3.52
C ALA A 9 -1.79 -8.49 2.22
N ALA A 10 -0.48 -8.53 2.04
CA ALA A 10 0.32 -9.17 0.99
C ALA A 10 0.07 -8.68 -0.45
N ILE A 11 1.06 -7.95 -0.99
CA ILE A 11 0.93 -7.24 -2.27
C ILE A 11 2.02 -7.69 -3.26
N SER A 12 3.20 -8.06 -2.79
CA SER A 12 4.22 -8.66 -3.65
C SER A 12 5.31 -9.33 -2.83
N SER A 13 6.31 -9.90 -3.50
CA SER A 13 7.52 -10.46 -2.87
C SER A 13 8.36 -9.44 -2.10
N TRP A 14 8.02 -8.14 -2.15
CA TRP A 14 8.71 -7.07 -1.46
C TRP A 14 7.78 -6.13 -0.68
N LEU A 15 6.44 -6.24 -0.85
CA LEU A 15 5.43 -5.43 -0.15
C LEU A 15 4.57 -6.29 0.78
N GLU A 16 4.65 -5.97 2.06
CA GLU A 16 3.91 -6.63 3.13
C GLU A 16 2.46 -6.13 3.17
N SER A 17 2.26 -4.81 3.13
CA SER A 17 0.91 -4.23 3.11
C SER A 17 0.88 -2.86 2.43
N ILE A 18 -0.30 -2.48 1.92
CA ILE A 18 -0.62 -1.10 1.60
C ILE A 18 -1.97 -0.72 2.23
N GLY A 19 -2.11 0.55 2.58
CA GLY A 19 -3.33 1.19 3.04
C GLY A 19 -3.50 2.54 2.35
N TYR A 20 -4.71 3.08 2.39
CA TYR A 20 -5.02 4.39 1.83
C TYR A 20 -5.76 5.24 2.84
N GLU A 21 -5.47 6.53 2.87
CA GLU A 21 -6.13 7.51 3.69
C GLU A 21 -6.81 8.54 2.76
N ASP A 22 -8.14 8.45 2.68
CA ASP A 22 -8.97 9.25 1.78
C ASP A 22 -8.91 10.75 2.07
N LYS A 23 -8.84 11.12 3.35
CA LYS A 23 -8.84 12.52 3.81
C LYS A 23 -7.62 13.34 3.37
N GLY A 24 -6.58 12.71 2.83
CA GLY A 24 -5.36 13.40 2.40
C GLY A 24 -4.77 12.81 1.11
N ASP A 25 -5.56 12.02 0.37
CA ASP A 25 -5.10 11.25 -0.78
C ASP A 25 -3.75 10.58 -0.52
N LYS A 26 -3.62 9.90 0.62
CA LYS A 26 -2.33 9.39 1.09
C LYS A 26 -2.28 7.87 1.00
N LEU A 27 -1.30 7.35 0.27
CA LEU A 27 -0.95 5.93 0.29
C LEU A 27 0.01 5.67 1.46
N LYS A 28 -0.25 4.63 2.25
CA LYS A 28 0.69 4.10 3.25
C LYS A 28 1.12 2.71 2.83
N PHE A 29 2.40 2.37 3.00
CA PHE A 29 2.90 1.05 2.63
C PHE A 29 3.97 0.56 3.59
N THR A 30 4.05 -0.75 3.75
CA THR A 30 5.12 -1.43 4.48
C THR A 30 5.73 -2.50 3.58
N THR A 31 7.05 -2.53 3.50
CA THR A 31 7.82 -3.52 2.73
C THR A 31 8.14 -4.75 3.58
N LEU A 32 8.20 -5.92 2.94
CA LEU A 32 8.62 -7.15 3.60
C LEU A 32 10.05 -7.02 4.10
N THR A 33 10.31 -7.55 5.30
CA THR A 33 11.64 -7.60 5.88
C THR A 33 12.61 -8.27 4.90
N SER A 34 13.56 -7.49 4.36
CA SER A 34 14.60 -8.02 3.48
C SER A 34 15.48 -9.02 4.25
N SER A 35 16.29 -9.83 3.55
CA SER A 35 17.21 -10.80 4.17
C SER A 35 18.22 -10.19 5.17
N ASN A 36 18.28 -8.84 5.25
CA ASN A 36 19.07 -8.07 6.21
C ASN A 36 18.28 -7.61 7.45
N GLY A 37 17.01 -8.01 7.61
CA GLY A 37 16.20 -7.67 8.77
C GLY A 37 15.51 -6.30 8.72
N PHE A 38 15.60 -5.57 7.60
CA PHE A 38 15.02 -4.23 7.48
C PHE A 38 13.67 -4.26 6.77
N SER A 39 12.65 -3.69 7.42
CA SER A 39 11.36 -3.31 6.85
C SER A 39 11.28 -1.79 6.77
N TYR A 40 10.81 -1.28 5.63
CA TYR A 40 10.54 0.15 5.43
C TYR A 40 9.04 0.39 5.45
N ALA A 41 8.61 1.32 6.31
CA ALA A 41 7.28 1.90 6.27
C ALA A 41 7.37 3.30 5.65
N GLY A 42 6.46 3.60 4.72
CA GLY A 42 6.46 4.85 3.97
C GLY A 42 5.05 5.38 3.70
N GLU A 43 4.96 6.69 3.48
CA GLU A 43 3.73 7.37 3.11
C GLU A 43 3.95 8.21 1.85
N TRP A 44 2.99 8.18 0.93
CA TRP A 44 2.97 9.02 -0.27
C TRP A 44 1.73 9.91 -0.25
N ASN A 45 1.93 11.21 -0.06
CA ASN A 45 0.87 12.23 -0.12
C ASN A 45 0.46 12.55 -1.57
N GLY A 46 -0.83 12.69 -1.82
CA GLY A 46 -1.37 12.99 -3.16
C GLY A 46 -1.40 11.79 -4.11
N PHE A 47 -1.37 10.57 -3.58
CA PHE A 47 -1.55 9.34 -4.33
C PHE A 47 -3.01 9.22 -4.77
N PRO A 48 -3.35 9.05 -6.07
CA PRO A 48 -4.75 9.05 -6.48
C PRO A 48 -5.50 7.78 -6.03
N PHE A 49 -6.67 7.94 -5.40
CA PHE A 49 -7.51 6.81 -4.96
C PHE A 49 -7.87 5.85 -6.10
N SER A 50 -8.09 6.37 -7.31
CA SER A 50 -8.43 5.57 -8.48
C SER A 50 -7.29 4.59 -8.87
N VAL A 51 -6.04 4.97 -8.61
CA VAL A 51 -4.87 4.10 -8.80
C VAL A 51 -4.81 3.09 -7.66
N PHE A 52 -4.95 3.52 -6.42
CA PHE A 52 -4.98 2.64 -5.25
C PHE A 52 -6.04 1.54 -5.39
N LYS A 53 -7.26 1.90 -5.80
CA LYS A 53 -8.35 0.96 -6.03
C LYS A 53 -7.98 -0.10 -7.07
N ARG A 54 -7.30 0.27 -8.16
CA ARG A 54 -6.81 -0.70 -9.15
C ARG A 54 -5.72 -1.60 -8.57
N MET A 55 -4.82 -1.07 -7.75
CA MET A 55 -3.78 -1.85 -7.06
C MET A 55 -4.40 -2.84 -6.07
N ALA A 56 -5.38 -2.42 -5.28
CA ALA A 56 -6.05 -3.27 -4.30
C ALA A 56 -6.82 -4.41 -4.97
N MET A 57 -7.44 -4.14 -6.14
CA MET A 57 -8.20 -5.12 -6.92
C MET A 57 -7.33 -6.01 -7.83
N ALA A 58 -6.08 -5.62 -8.13
CA ALA A 58 -5.18 -6.43 -8.94
C ALA A 58 -4.72 -7.67 -8.15
N GLY A 59 -4.96 -8.87 -8.69
CA GLY A 59 -4.54 -10.14 -8.07
C GLY A 59 -3.03 -10.38 -8.06
N SER A 60 -2.25 -9.58 -8.80
CA SER A 60 -0.79 -9.59 -8.79
C SER A 60 -0.29 -8.15 -8.74
N LYS A 61 0.24 -7.74 -7.58
CA LYS A 61 0.59 -6.34 -7.29
C LYS A 61 2.11 -6.11 -7.27
N GLY A 62 2.88 -7.06 -7.81
CA GLY A 62 4.33 -6.93 -8.02
C GLY A 62 4.74 -6.05 -9.20
N ARG A 63 3.78 -5.61 -10.02
CA ARG A 63 4.03 -4.82 -11.23
C ARG A 63 3.01 -3.68 -11.36
N ILE A 64 3.00 -2.78 -10.38
CA ILE A 64 2.36 -1.47 -10.55
C ILE A 64 3.51 -0.49 -10.81
N LEU A 65 3.64 -0.09 -12.07
CA LEU A 65 4.60 0.90 -12.59
C LEU A 65 4.07 2.32 -12.38
#